data_AF-A0A2V8N9Y5-F1
#
_entry.id   AF-A0A2V8N9Y5-F1
#
_cell.length_a   1.000
_cell.length_b   1.000
_cell.length_c   1.000
_cell.angle_alpha   90.00
_cell.angle_beta   90.00
_cell.angle_gamma   90.00
#
_symmetry.space_group_name_H-M   'P 1'
#
loop_
_entity.id
_entity.type
_entity.pdbx_description
1 polymer ?
#
loop_
_entity_poly.entity_id
_entity_poly.type
_entity_poly.pdbx_seq_one_letter_code
_entity_poly.pdbx_strand_id
1 'polypeptide(L)'
;DRKRNDGTVLDDIKIHVKIKISALWVSVIFCYIYGDYFGLFVPGMLQGMLEGKIRPLGPATQGVLVGTSLMMAIPSVMVFLSLALKANLNRRVNIIFGAIYTVIILITMW
;
A
#
# COMPACT_ATOMS: atom_id res chain seq x y z
N ASP A 1 40.12 -37.95 -1.43
CA ASP A 1 38.87 -37.81 -0.67
C ASP A 1 38.66 -36.34 -0.29
N ARG A 2 37.41 -35.93 -0.10
CA ARG A 2 36.92 -34.55 0.21
C ARG A 2 36.50 -33.67 -0.98
N LYS A 3 35.34 -34.01 -1.56
CA LYS A 3 34.45 -33.03 -2.19
C LYS A 3 34.06 -31.97 -1.15
N ARG A 4 34.51 -30.72 -1.30
CA ARG A 4 33.96 -29.59 -0.55
C ARG A 4 32.56 -29.31 -1.10
N ASN A 5 31.56 -29.48 -0.24
CA ASN A 5 30.19 -29.07 -0.48
C ASN A 5 30.16 -27.54 -0.43
N ASP A 6 30.25 -26.87 -1.58
CA ASP A 6 29.99 -25.43 -1.68
C ASP A 6 28.48 -25.25 -1.47
N GLY A 7 28.11 -24.96 -0.23
CA GLY A 7 26.76 -24.57 0.11
C GLY A 7 26.41 -23.35 -0.73
N THR A 8 25.43 -23.53 -1.62
CA THR A 8 24.77 -22.51 -2.45
C THR A 8 24.90 -21.10 -1.87
N VAL A 9 25.88 -20.34 -2.37
CA VAL A 9 25.96 -18.91 -2.14
C VAL A 9 24.73 -18.32 -2.83
N LEU A 10 23.80 -17.80 -2.04
CA LEU A 10 22.60 -17.16 -2.57
C LEU A 10 23.04 -15.90 -3.33
N ASP A 11 22.97 -15.92 -4.66
CA ASP A 11 23.33 -14.77 -5.51
C ASP A 11 22.26 -13.67 -5.41
N ASP A 12 22.62 -12.54 -4.80
CA ASP A 12 21.76 -11.36 -4.75
C ASP A 12 21.82 -10.58 -6.08
N ILE A 13 20.69 -10.56 -6.79
CA ILE A 13 20.55 -9.77 -8.02
C ILE A 13 20.50 -8.27 -7.66
N LYS A 14 21.30 -7.45 -8.34
CA LYS A 14 21.26 -5.99 -8.20
C LYS A 14 19.97 -5.41 -8.81
N ILE A 15 18.95 -5.24 -7.98
CA ILE A 15 17.67 -4.62 -8.39
C ILE A 15 17.77 -3.09 -8.33
N HIS A 16 17.35 -2.43 -9.42
CA HIS A 16 17.32 -0.97 -9.51
C HIS A 16 16.36 -0.35 -8.47
N VAL A 17 16.75 0.77 -7.86
CA VAL A 17 15.99 1.41 -6.76
C VAL A 17 14.53 1.71 -7.11
N LYS A 18 14.25 2.07 -8.36
CA LYS A 18 12.88 2.30 -8.86
C LYS A 18 11.98 1.08 -8.73
N ILE A 19 12.52 -0.11 -9.02
CA ILE A 19 11.80 -1.38 -8.89
C ILE A 19 11.54 -1.67 -7.43
N LYS A 20 12.51 -1.43 -6.54
CA LYS A 20 12.31 -1.58 -5.09
C LYS A 20 11.17 -0.68 -4.59
N ILE A 21 11.15 0.58 -5.00
CA ILE A 21 10.09 1.53 -4.61
C ILE A 21 8.72 1.10 -5.17
N SER A 22 8.67 0.68 -6.43
CA SER A 22 7.43 0.18 -7.05
C SER A 22 6.91 -1.06 -6.30
N ALA A 23 7.79 -2.00 -5.96
CA ALA A 23 7.46 -3.18 -5.16
C ALA A 23 6.98 -2.81 -3.74
N LEU A 24 7.55 -1.77 -3.12
CA LEU A 24 7.07 -1.26 -1.83
C LEU A 24 5.64 -0.72 -1.93
N TRP A 25 5.28 0.03 -2.98
CA TRP A 25 3.90 0.47 -3.19
C TRP A 25 2.93 -0.70 -3.37
N VAL A 26 3.35 -1.72 -4.13
CA VAL A 26 2.57 -2.96 -4.27
C VAL A 26 2.37 -3.63 -2.91
N SER A 27 3.41 -3.73 -2.10
CA SER A 27 3.32 -4.28 -0.74
C SER A 27 2.36 -3.48 0.15
N VAL A 28 2.37 -2.15 0.06
CA VAL A 28 1.44 -1.28 0.82
C VAL A 28 0.00 -1.54 0.41
N ILE A 29 -0.29 -1.67 -0.89
CA ILE A 29 -1.63 -2.00 -1.38
C ILE A 29 -2.09 -3.36 -0.84
N PHE A 30 -1.21 -4.37 -0.79
CA PHE A 30 -1.52 -5.66 -0.18
C PHE A 30 -1.84 -5.53 1.31
N CYS A 31 -1.07 -4.75 2.06
CA CYS A 31 -1.37 -4.46 3.46
C CYS A 31 -2.74 -3.80 3.63
N TYR A 32 -3.13 -2.89 2.75
CA TYR A 32 -4.46 -2.27 2.78
C TYR A 32 -5.56 -3.26 2.50
N ILE A 33 -5.44 -4.06 1.44
CA ILE A 33 -6.45 -5.09 1.11
C ILE A 33 -6.61 -6.07 2.28
N TYR A 34 -5.50 -6.49 2.89
CA TYR A 34 -5.54 -7.37 4.04
C TYR A 34 -6.17 -6.69 5.27
N GLY A 35 -5.82 -5.43 5.53
CA GLY A 35 -6.39 -4.63 6.62
C GLY A 35 -7.89 -4.41 6.47
N ASP A 36 -8.35 -4.03 5.28
CA ASP A 36 -9.77 -3.85 4.97
C ASP A 36 -10.54 -5.16 5.15
N TYR A 37 -9.99 -6.27 4.65
CA TYR A 37 -10.58 -7.59 4.80
C TYR A 37 -10.66 -8.02 6.27
N PHE A 38 -9.56 -7.84 7.02
CA PHE A 38 -9.51 -8.19 8.44
C PHE A 38 -10.43 -7.30 9.29
N GLY A 39 -10.57 -6.03 8.92
CA GLY A 39 -11.48 -5.08 9.57
C GLY A 39 -12.94 -5.53 9.53
N LEU A 40 -13.35 -6.29 8.51
CA LEU A 40 -14.71 -6.84 8.43
C LEU A 40 -15.02 -7.87 9.52
N PHE A 41 -14.01 -8.53 10.09
CA PHE A 41 -14.17 -9.47 11.20
C PHE A 41 -14.34 -8.78 12.56
N VAL A 42 -14.05 -7.48 12.65
CA VAL A 42 -14.24 -6.71 13.90
C VAL A 42 -15.75 -6.58 14.18
N PRO A 43 -16.20 -6.88 15.42
CA PRO A 43 -17.61 -6.80 15.77
C PRO A 43 -18.22 -5.43 15.45
N GLY A 44 -19.38 -5.43 14.77
CA GLY A 44 -20.12 -4.21 14.42
C GLY A 44 -19.62 -3.48 13.16
N MET A 45 -18.47 -3.83 12.59
CA MET A 45 -18.00 -3.25 11.31
C MET A 45 -18.88 -3.71 10.14
N LEU A 46 -19.07 -5.02 9.99
CA LEU A 46 -19.88 -5.58 8.90
C LEU A 46 -21.35 -5.15 8.97
N GLN A 47 -21.93 -5.11 10.18
CA GLN A 47 -23.29 -4.60 10.39
C GLN A 47 -23.39 -3.11 10.04
N GLY A 48 -22.42 -2.29 10.45
CA GLY A 48 -22.35 -0.88 10.06
C GLY A 48 -22.26 -0.70 8.54
N MET A 49 -21.49 -1.54 7.86
CA MET A 49 -21.38 -1.52 6.40
C MET A 49 -22.72 -1.86 5.72
N LEU A 50 -23.46 -2.85 6.24
CA LEU A 50 -24.81 -3.19 5.76
C LEU A 50 -25.83 -2.06 6.01
N GLU A 51 -25.65 -1.28 7.08
CA GLU A 51 -26.43 -0.07 7.37
C GLU A 51 -25.98 1.16 6.54
N GLY A 52 -25.03 1.00 5.62
CA GLY A 52 -24.51 2.08 4.79
C GLY A 52 -23.62 3.06 5.54
N LYS A 53 -22.86 2.59 6.54
CA LYS A 53 -21.87 3.39 7.28
C LYS A 53 -20.46 2.89 6.98
N ILE A 54 -19.55 3.83 6.72
CA ILE A 54 -18.11 3.61 6.57
C ILE A 54 -17.46 4.18 7.82
N ARG A 55 -16.95 3.35 8.73
CA ARG A 55 -16.17 3.87 9.86
C ARG A 55 -14.74 4.19 9.38
N PRO A 56 -14.13 5.31 9.82
CA PRO A 56 -14.66 6.36 10.71
C PRO A 56 -15.43 7.49 9.99
N LEU A 57 -15.59 7.42 8.66
CA LEU A 57 -16.10 8.50 7.80
C LEU A 57 -17.61 8.79 7.87
N GLY A 58 -18.40 7.95 8.55
CA GLY A 58 -19.85 8.15 8.71
C GLY A 58 -20.68 7.54 7.58
N PRO A 59 -21.75 8.18 7.10
CA PRO A 59 -22.62 7.61 6.06
C PRO A 59 -21.88 7.41 4.73
N ALA A 60 -22.16 6.30 4.05
CA ALA A 60 -21.64 5.92 2.73
C ALA A 60 -22.27 6.78 1.60
N THR A 61 -22.09 8.09 1.68
CA THR A 61 -22.54 9.01 0.64
C THR A 61 -21.69 8.82 -0.62
N GLN A 62 -22.24 9.20 -1.78
CA GLN A 62 -21.52 9.14 -3.06
C GLN A 62 -20.17 9.88 -2.99
N GLY A 63 -20.13 11.04 -2.32
CA GLY A 63 -18.91 11.82 -2.16
C GLY A 63 -17.84 11.09 -1.35
N VAL A 64 -18.24 10.43 -0.25
CA VAL A 64 -17.32 9.64 0.58
C VAL A 64 -16.76 8.46 -0.22
N LEU A 65 -17.61 7.71 -0.92
CA LEU A 65 -17.20 6.55 -1.73
C LEU A 65 -16.24 6.93 -2.86
N VAL A 66 -16.51 8.04 -3.56
CA VAL A 66 -15.60 8.55 -4.60
C VAL A 66 -14.29 9.04 -3.98
N GLY A 67 -14.36 9.76 -2.86
CA GLY A 67 -13.18 10.25 -2.15
C GLY A 67 -12.26 9.12 -1.69
N THR A 68 -12.81 8.08 -1.04
CA THR A 68 -12.05 6.91 -0.60
C THR A 68 -11.47 6.15 -1.80
N SER A 69 -12.24 5.99 -2.88
CA SER A 69 -11.76 5.30 -4.08
C SER A 69 -10.59 6.04 -4.74
N LEU A 70 -10.68 7.37 -4.86
CA LEU A 70 -9.60 8.18 -5.40
C LEU A 70 -8.37 8.16 -4.50
N MET A 71 -8.56 8.21 -3.19
CA MET A 71 -7.47 8.05 -2.22
C MET A 71 -6.76 6.70 -2.40
N MET A 72 -7.50 5.62 -2.65
CA MET A 72 -6.91 4.28 -2.86
C MET A 72 -6.36 4.07 -4.28
N ALA A 73 -6.77 4.88 -5.25
CA ALA A 73 -6.21 4.85 -6.60
C ALA A 73 -4.78 5.38 -6.67
N ILE A 74 -4.43 6.39 -5.85
CA ILE A 74 -3.09 7.01 -5.86
C ILE A 74 -1.97 5.99 -5.63
N PRO A 75 -1.99 5.10 -4.61
CA PRO A 75 -0.99 4.05 -4.43
C PRO A 75 -0.80 3.18 -5.68
N SER A 76 -1.90 2.81 -6.34
CA SER A 76 -1.86 2.00 -7.57
C SER A 76 -1.17 2.75 -8.72
N VAL A 77 -1.45 4.04 -8.88
CA VAL A 77 -0.77 4.88 -9.88
C VAL A 77 0.71 5.07 -9.51
N MET A 78 1.03 5.15 -8.21
CA MET A 78 2.40 5.28 -7.72
C MET A 78 3.29 4.07 -8.04
N VAL A 79 2.72 2.87 -8.17
CA VAL A 79 3.44 1.67 -8.66
C VAL A 79 4.05 1.94 -10.04
N PHE A 80 3.24 2.48 -10.97
CA PHE A 80 3.67 2.79 -12.33
C PHE A 80 4.55 4.05 -12.39
N LEU A 81 4.14 5.14 -11.73
CA LEU A 81 4.90 6.39 -11.68
C LEU A 81 6.32 6.17 -11.14
N SER A 82 6.49 5.25 -10.18
CA SER A 82 7.79 4.90 -9.61
C SER A 82 8.80 4.40 -10.63
N LEU A 83 8.32 3.78 -11.71
CA LEU A 83 9.15 3.26 -12.80
C LEU A 83 9.32 4.32 -13.90
N ALA A 84 8.23 5.00 -14.28
CA ALA A 84 8.16 5.92 -15.41
C ALA A 84 8.88 7.27 -15.15
N LEU A 85 8.86 7.79 -13.92
CA LEU A 85 9.40 9.13 -13.64
C LEU A 85 10.93 9.20 -13.68
N LYS A 86 11.46 10.38 -14.04
CA LYS A 86 12.89 10.70 -13.85
C LYS A 86 13.27 10.63 -12.37
N ALA A 87 14.50 10.19 -12.07
CA ALA A 87 14.94 9.88 -10.71
C ALA A 87 14.71 11.02 -9.69
N ASN A 88 15.00 12.28 -10.09
CA ASN A 88 14.85 13.44 -9.20
C ASN A 88 13.39 13.72 -8.81
N LEU A 89 12.46 13.63 -9.77
CA LEU A 89 11.04 13.83 -9.50
C LEU A 89 10.48 12.64 -8.72
N ASN A 90 10.88 11.43 -9.11
CA ASN A 90 10.46 10.20 -8.45
C ASN A 90 10.75 10.23 -6.95
N ARG A 91 11.95 10.68 -6.57
CA ARG A 91 12.34 10.78 -5.16
C ARG A 91 11.41 11.71 -4.37
N ARG A 92 11.13 12.90 -4.90
CA ARG A 92 10.29 13.90 -4.20
C ARG A 92 8.85 13.41 -4.05
N VAL A 93 8.27 12.88 -5.13
CA VAL A 93 6.90 12.36 -5.15
C VAL A 93 6.75 11.19 -4.16
N ASN A 94 7.68 10.23 -4.17
CA ASN A 94 7.63 9.10 -3.24
C ASN A 94 7.77 9.50 -1.77
N ILE A 95 8.63 10.47 -1.44
CA ILE A 95 8.76 10.95 -0.06
C ILE A 95 7.47 11.63 0.41
N ILE A 96 6.91 12.52 -0.42
CA ILE A 96 5.69 13.27 -0.07
C ILE A 96 4.52 12.30 0.11
N PHE A 97 4.23 11.46 -0.89
CA PHE A 97 3.11 10.53 -0.79
C PHE A 97 3.36 9.46 0.26
N GLY A 98 4.59 8.92 0.39
CA GLY A 98 4.92 7.97 1.45
C GLY A 98 4.65 8.53 2.85
N ALA A 99 5.02 9.80 3.10
CA ALA A 99 4.72 10.46 4.37
C ALA A 99 3.22 10.67 4.59
N ILE A 100 2.51 11.15 3.57
CA ILE A 100 1.05 11.36 3.63
C ILE A 100 0.32 10.04 3.95
N TYR A 101 0.62 8.95 3.22
CA TYR A 101 -0.03 7.66 3.47
C TYR A 101 0.32 7.07 4.83
N THR A 102 1.55 7.26 5.30
CA THR A 102 1.92 6.84 6.67
C THR A 102 1.04 7.53 7.71
N VAL A 103 0.83 8.84 7.58
CA VAL A 103 -0.05 9.61 8.48
C VAL A 103 -1.50 9.14 8.35
N ILE A 104 -1.99 8.91 7.13
CA ILE A 104 -3.35 8.40 6.90
C ILE A 104 -3.55 7.09 7.65
N ILE A 105 -2.66 6.10 7.50
CA ILE A 105 -2.78 4.80 8.18
C ILE A 105 -2.86 4.95 9.69
N LEU A 106 -1.97 5.77 10.28
CA LEU A 106 -1.94 6.00 11.73
C LEU A 106 -3.23 6.63 12.26
N ILE A 107 -3.90 7.43 11.42
CA ILE A 107 -5.18 8.05 11.75
C ILE A 107 -6.34 7.10 11.42
N THR A 108 -6.26 6.22 10.43
CA THR A 108 -7.43 5.43 10.02
C THR A 108 -7.54 4.09 10.75
N MET A 109 -6.43 3.51 11.21
CA MET A 109 -6.40 2.20 11.86
C MET A 109 -6.34 2.34 13.39
N TRP A 110 -7.49 2.58 14.04
CA TRP A 110 -7.70 2.43 15.48
C TRP A 110 -8.98 1.66 15.79
#